data_AF-A0A537N818-F1
#
_entry.id   AF-A0A537N818-F1
#
_cell.length_a   1.000
_cell.length_b   1.000
_cell.length_c   1.000
_cell.angle_alpha   90.00
_cell.angle_beta   90.00
_cell.angle_gamma   90.00
#
_symmetry.space_group_name_H-M   'P 1'
#
loop_
_entity.id
_entity.type
_entity.pdbx_description
1 polymer ?
#
loop_
_entity_poly.entity_id
_entity_poly.type
_entity_poly.pdbx_seq_one_letter_code
_entity_poly.pdbx_strand_id
1 'polypeptide(L)'
;MPTFSRSLEQSLHRALALANERHHEYATLEHLLLALIDDQDAAAVMRACNVDLDKLRRNLVAYIESELESLVTDGADDSKPTAGFQRVIQRAVIHVQSSGREEVTGANVLVAIFAERESHAAYFLQEQDMTRYDAVNYISHGIAKRAGLSESRPVRGVEEDTDTKPGEDNKKKGDALEAYCVNLNKKARDGRIDPLIGREAEISRTIQVLCRRQKNNPLFVGEAGVGKTAIAEGLARRIVNGEVPDVLKNATVFALDMGTLLAGTRYRGDFEERLKQVIKELEAYPDAIMFIDEIHTVIGAGATSGGAMDASNLLKPALAAGTVRCIGSTTYKEYRQYFEKDRALVRRFQKIDINEPTVPDAIEILKGLKPYFEDYHKLRYTGEAIKAAV
;
A
#
# COMPACT_ATOMS: atom_id res chain seq x y z
N MET A 1 0.60 -20.12 -27.37
CA MET A 1 0.83 -18.67 -27.21
C MET A 1 -0.54 -18.02 -27.05
N PRO A 2 -0.69 -16.96 -26.23
CA PRO A 2 -1.95 -16.24 -26.11
C PRO A 2 -2.41 -15.74 -27.48
N THR A 3 -3.71 -15.79 -27.73
CA THR A 3 -4.31 -15.22 -28.93
C THR A 3 -4.53 -13.73 -28.74
N PHE A 4 -4.50 -12.97 -29.84
CA PHE A 4 -4.92 -11.57 -29.80
C PHE A 4 -6.44 -11.50 -29.93
N SER A 5 -7.05 -10.60 -29.18
CA SER A 5 -8.45 -10.27 -29.38
C SER A 5 -8.65 -9.67 -30.78
N ARG A 6 -9.81 -9.90 -31.37
CA ARG A 6 -10.13 -9.40 -32.72
C ARG A 6 -10.02 -7.87 -32.82
N SER A 7 -10.37 -7.14 -31.75
CA SER A 7 -10.24 -5.68 -31.73
C SER A 7 -8.78 -5.23 -31.69
N LEU A 8 -7.93 -5.94 -30.94
CA LEU A 8 -6.50 -5.68 -30.92
C LEU A 8 -5.85 -5.96 -32.28
N GLU A 9 -6.16 -7.09 -32.94
CA GLU A 9 -5.63 -7.40 -34.27
C GLU A 9 -5.96 -6.28 -35.27
N GLN A 10 -7.21 -5.81 -35.27
CA GLN A 10 -7.64 -4.69 -36.10
C GLN A 10 -6.88 -3.40 -35.78
N SER A 11 -6.61 -3.15 -34.50
CA SER A 11 -5.86 -1.97 -34.04
C SER A 11 -4.40 -2.02 -34.48
N LEU A 12 -3.75 -3.20 -34.44
CA LEU A 12 -2.39 -3.38 -34.92
C LEU A 12 -2.29 -3.15 -36.44
N HIS A 13 -3.25 -3.69 -37.21
CA HIS A 13 -3.33 -3.43 -38.64
C HIS A 13 -3.58 -1.96 -38.95
N ARG A 14 -4.44 -1.30 -38.17
CA ARG A 14 -4.71 0.14 -38.33
C ARG A 14 -3.48 0.98 -38.01
N ALA A 15 -2.69 0.63 -37.00
CA ALA A 15 -1.46 1.34 -36.68
C ALA A 15 -0.44 1.29 -37.84
N LEU A 16 -0.32 0.14 -38.51
CA LEU A 16 0.50 0.00 -39.72
C LEU A 16 -0.07 0.79 -40.90
N ALA A 17 -1.39 0.72 -41.11
CA ALA A 17 -2.04 1.49 -42.17
C ALA A 17 -1.86 3.01 -41.99
N LEU A 18 -1.95 3.51 -40.75
CA LEU A 18 -1.74 4.94 -40.43
C LEU A 18 -0.32 5.42 -40.76
N ALA A 19 0.68 4.54 -40.64
CA ALA A 19 2.06 4.81 -41.02
C ALA A 19 2.22 4.77 -42.55
N ASN A 20 1.64 3.75 -43.21
CA ASN A 20 1.64 3.59 -44.67
C ASN A 20 0.96 4.77 -45.39
N GLU A 21 -0.20 5.23 -44.90
CA GLU A 21 -0.94 6.38 -45.45
C GLU A 21 -0.14 7.69 -45.43
N ARG A 22 0.84 7.78 -44.51
CA ARG A 22 1.74 8.93 -44.36
C ARG A 22 3.13 8.68 -44.93
N HIS A 23 3.31 7.54 -45.62
CA HIS A 23 4.58 7.11 -46.20
C HIS A 23 5.74 7.04 -45.19
N HIS A 24 5.44 6.77 -43.92
CA HIS A 24 6.44 6.60 -42.88
C HIS A 24 7.12 5.22 -43.01
N GLU A 25 8.45 5.17 -43.01
CA GLU A 25 9.21 3.91 -43.04
C GLU A 25 8.89 3.00 -41.84
N TYR A 26 8.58 3.61 -40.70
CA TYR A 26 8.35 2.91 -39.45
C TYR A 26 7.01 3.24 -38.78
N ALA A 27 6.32 2.20 -38.31
CA ALA A 27 5.19 2.33 -37.39
C ALA A 27 5.71 2.45 -35.95
N THR A 28 5.51 3.64 -35.38
CA THR A 28 5.93 4.00 -34.03
C THR A 28 4.84 3.74 -32.98
N LEU A 29 5.13 4.02 -31.70
CA LEU A 29 4.16 3.86 -30.62
C LEU A 29 3.02 4.88 -30.67
N GLU A 30 3.25 6.02 -31.32
CA GLU A 30 2.25 7.07 -31.52
C GLU A 30 1.18 6.61 -32.52
N HIS A 31 1.59 5.92 -33.59
CA HIS A 31 0.66 5.25 -34.51
C HIS A 31 -0.15 4.16 -33.80
N LEU A 32 0.51 3.38 -32.92
CA LEU A 32 -0.15 2.36 -32.11
C LEU A 32 -1.18 2.97 -31.15
N LEU A 33 -0.79 4.02 -30.41
CA LEU A 33 -1.68 4.69 -29.49
C LEU A 33 -2.87 5.33 -30.22
N LEU A 34 -2.62 5.96 -31.37
CA LEU A 34 -3.68 6.54 -32.20
C LEU A 34 -4.70 5.47 -32.64
N ALA A 35 -4.24 4.27 -33.02
CA ALA A 35 -5.13 3.16 -33.32
C ALA A 35 -5.89 2.63 -32.09
N LEU A 36 -5.24 2.57 -30.92
CA LEU A 36 -5.85 2.13 -29.66
C LEU A 36 -6.95 3.07 -29.14
N ILE A 37 -7.01 4.33 -29.59
CA ILE A 37 -8.13 5.23 -29.26
C ILE A 37 -9.47 4.66 -29.76
N ASP A 38 -9.44 3.89 -30.85
CA ASP A 38 -10.62 3.25 -31.42
C ASP A 38 -10.82 1.79 -30.98
N ASP A 39 -9.86 1.21 -30.26
CA ASP A 39 -10.01 -0.12 -29.69
C ASP A 39 -11.01 -0.10 -28.53
N GLN A 40 -11.95 -1.04 -28.53
CA GLN A 40 -13.04 -1.06 -27.54
C GLN A 40 -12.52 -1.15 -26.11
N ASP A 41 -11.52 -2.00 -25.85
CA ASP A 41 -11.00 -2.24 -24.50
C ASP A 41 -10.08 -1.09 -24.07
N ALA A 42 -9.17 -0.65 -24.93
CA ALA A 42 -8.26 0.45 -24.61
C ALA A 42 -9.01 1.78 -24.43
N ALA A 43 -9.99 2.08 -25.28
CA ALA A 43 -10.82 3.28 -25.15
C ALA A 43 -11.65 3.27 -23.87
N ALA A 44 -12.17 2.11 -23.46
CA ALA A 44 -12.88 1.98 -22.18
C ALA A 44 -11.96 2.31 -21.00
N VAL A 45 -10.73 1.78 -21.00
CA VAL A 45 -9.72 2.10 -19.97
C VAL A 45 -9.39 3.59 -19.96
N MET A 46 -9.09 4.18 -21.13
CA MET A 46 -8.74 5.60 -21.24
C MET A 46 -9.86 6.51 -20.74
N ARG A 47 -11.12 6.25 -21.13
CA ARG A 47 -12.29 7.00 -20.64
C ARG A 47 -12.47 6.84 -19.13
N ALA A 48 -12.31 5.63 -18.61
CA ALA A 48 -12.39 5.36 -17.18
C ALA A 48 -11.28 6.07 -16.39
N CYS A 49 -10.13 6.33 -17.01
CA CYS A 49 -9.03 7.10 -16.45
C CYS A 49 -9.16 8.62 -16.68
N ASN A 50 -10.31 9.09 -17.17
CA ASN A 50 -10.60 10.50 -17.45
C ASN A 50 -9.71 11.13 -18.55
N VAL A 51 -9.26 10.33 -19.51
CA VAL A 51 -8.60 10.82 -20.72
C VAL A 51 -9.63 11.35 -21.71
N ASP A 52 -9.41 12.57 -22.18
CA ASP A 52 -10.12 13.16 -23.32
C ASP A 52 -9.55 12.57 -24.61
N LEU A 53 -10.26 11.60 -25.19
CA LEU A 53 -9.88 10.90 -26.40
C LEU A 53 -9.81 11.83 -27.62
N ASP A 54 -10.65 12.87 -27.69
CA ASP A 54 -10.67 13.81 -28.81
C ASP A 54 -9.48 14.76 -28.74
N LYS A 55 -9.11 15.21 -27.53
CA LYS A 55 -7.86 15.94 -27.30
C LYS A 55 -6.64 15.06 -27.60
N LEU A 56 -6.63 13.81 -27.12
CA LEU A 56 -5.52 12.88 -27.32
C LEU A 56 -5.30 12.60 -28.82
N ARG A 57 -6.38 12.35 -29.57
CA ARG A 57 -6.32 12.15 -31.01
C ARG A 57 -5.72 13.35 -31.73
N ARG A 58 -6.18 14.57 -31.43
CA ARG A 58 -5.66 15.79 -32.06
C ARG A 58 -4.17 15.98 -31.79
N ASN A 59 -3.72 15.78 -30.55
CA ASN A 59 -2.31 15.92 -30.18
C ASN A 59 -1.44 14.88 -30.90
N LEU A 60 -1.89 13.62 -30.97
CA LEU A 60 -1.16 12.55 -31.66
C LEU A 60 -1.09 12.78 -33.17
N VAL A 61 -2.19 13.17 -33.80
CA VAL A 61 -2.21 13.46 -35.25
C VAL A 61 -1.27 14.63 -35.56
N ALA A 62 -1.33 15.71 -34.79
CA ALA A 62 -0.43 16.85 -34.97
C ALA A 62 1.04 16.43 -34.84
N TYR A 63 1.39 15.64 -33.81
CA TYR A 63 2.75 15.15 -33.63
C TYR A 63 3.22 14.25 -34.77
N ILE A 64 2.37 13.32 -35.22
CA ILE A 64 2.67 12.42 -36.33
C ILE A 64 2.87 13.21 -37.64
N GLU A 65 2.12 14.29 -37.85
CA GLU A 65 2.22 15.11 -39.06
C GLU A 65 3.39 16.11 -39.03
N SER A 66 3.79 16.62 -37.85
CA SER A 66 4.84 17.63 -37.75
C SER A 66 6.22 17.09 -37.39
N GLU A 67 6.31 16.12 -36.48
CA GLU A 67 7.58 15.66 -35.91
C GLU A 67 8.10 14.37 -36.55
N LEU A 68 7.24 13.60 -37.22
CA LEU A 68 7.62 12.36 -37.91
C LEU A 68 7.87 12.54 -39.41
N GLU A 69 7.91 13.77 -39.92
CA GLU A 69 8.21 14.07 -41.34
C GLU A 69 9.55 13.47 -41.80
N SER A 70 10.52 13.36 -40.88
CA SER A 70 11.83 12.72 -41.13
C SER A 70 11.76 11.22 -41.40
N LEU A 71 10.63 10.55 -41.12
CA LEU A 71 10.40 9.15 -41.43
C LEU A 71 9.77 8.93 -42.80
N VAL A 72 9.40 10.00 -43.52
CA VAL A 72 8.79 9.89 -44.85
C VAL A 72 9.81 9.35 -45.85
N THR A 73 9.43 8.31 -46.57
CA THR A 73 10.27 7.69 -47.61
C THR A 73 9.55 7.65 -48.94
N ASP A 74 10.30 7.84 -50.03
CA ASP A 74 9.77 7.79 -51.40
C ASP A 74 9.51 6.35 -51.91
N GLY A 75 9.79 5.34 -51.08
CA GLY A 75 9.65 3.93 -51.42
C GLY A 75 8.23 3.38 -51.21
N ALA A 76 7.84 2.41 -52.04
CA ALA A 76 6.55 1.70 -51.93
C ALA A 76 6.57 0.52 -50.95
N ASP A 77 7.54 0.48 -50.03
CA ASP A 77 7.66 -0.60 -49.05
C ASP A 77 6.67 -0.39 -47.90
N ASP A 78 6.07 -1.48 -47.42
CA ASP A 78 5.20 -1.45 -46.25
C ASP A 78 5.99 -1.02 -45.00
N SER A 79 5.40 -0.09 -44.23
CA SER A 79 5.92 0.38 -42.94
C SER A 79 6.20 -0.79 -42.00
N LYS A 80 7.35 -0.75 -41.33
CA LYS A 80 7.75 -1.80 -40.39
C LYS A 80 7.56 -1.32 -38.94
N PRO A 81 7.10 -2.18 -38.01
CA PRO A 81 7.08 -1.83 -36.59
C PRO A 81 8.47 -1.46 -36.07
N THR A 82 8.58 -0.37 -35.32
CA THR A 82 9.80 -0.05 -34.57
C THR A 82 10.12 -1.11 -33.49
N ALA A 83 11.37 -1.13 -33.01
CA ALA A 83 11.75 -1.98 -31.87
C ALA A 83 10.91 -1.67 -30.61
N GLY A 84 10.56 -0.39 -30.38
CA GLY A 84 9.67 0.03 -29.29
C GLY A 84 8.27 -0.57 -29.43
N PHE A 85 7.70 -0.52 -30.63
CA PHE A 85 6.42 -1.18 -30.95
C PHE A 85 6.47 -2.67 -30.63
N GLN A 86 7.47 -3.39 -31.15
CA GLN A 86 7.59 -4.83 -30.94
C GLN A 86 7.76 -5.20 -29.46
N ARG A 87 8.56 -4.44 -28.71
CA ARG A 87 8.73 -4.63 -27.25
C ARG A 87 7.42 -4.44 -26.50
N VAL A 88 6.60 -3.45 -26.85
CA VAL A 88 5.30 -3.22 -26.20
C VAL A 88 4.36 -4.40 -26.41
N ILE A 89 4.26 -4.91 -27.63
CA ILE A 89 3.44 -6.09 -27.92
C ILE A 89 3.95 -7.32 -27.17
N GLN A 90 5.26 -7.57 -27.21
CA GLN A 90 5.86 -8.71 -26.51
C GLN A 90 5.64 -8.64 -24.99
N ARG A 91 5.75 -7.44 -24.39
CA ARG A 91 5.47 -7.22 -22.96
C ARG A 91 4.01 -7.48 -22.62
N ALA A 92 3.07 -7.05 -23.47
CA ALA A 92 1.65 -7.34 -23.27
C ALA A 92 1.37 -8.85 -23.28
N VAL A 93 1.98 -9.59 -24.23
CA VAL A 93 1.89 -11.06 -24.31
C VAL A 93 2.44 -11.74 -23.05
N ILE A 94 3.64 -11.38 -22.62
CA ILE A 94 4.28 -11.96 -21.43
C ILE A 94 3.43 -11.71 -20.18
N HIS A 95 2.87 -10.50 -20.05
CA HIS A 95 2.04 -10.15 -18.91
C HIS A 95 0.78 -11.02 -18.83
N VAL A 96 0.09 -11.19 -19.97
CA VAL A 96 -1.10 -12.04 -20.09
C VAL A 96 -0.77 -13.50 -19.74
N GLN A 97 0.33 -14.04 -20.27
CA GLN A 97 0.80 -15.38 -19.92
C GLN A 97 1.06 -15.55 -18.42
N SER A 98 1.73 -14.58 -17.78
CA SER A 98 2.02 -14.64 -16.34
C SER A 98 0.76 -14.56 -15.47
N SER A 99 -0.32 -14.01 -16.00
CA SER A 99 -1.61 -13.87 -15.31
C SER A 99 -2.56 -15.06 -15.51
N GLY A 100 -2.14 -16.08 -16.26
CA GLY A 100 -2.96 -17.27 -16.55
C GLY A 100 -4.12 -17.01 -17.52
N ARG A 101 -4.13 -15.87 -18.22
CA ARG A 101 -5.13 -15.54 -19.24
C ARG A 101 -4.65 -15.98 -20.62
N GLU A 102 -5.59 -16.34 -21.49
CA GLU A 102 -5.27 -16.87 -22.83
C GLU A 102 -5.39 -15.82 -23.95
N GLU A 103 -5.96 -14.64 -23.67
CA GLU A 103 -6.24 -13.61 -24.68
C GLU A 103 -5.61 -12.25 -24.32
N VAL A 104 -4.99 -11.59 -25.32
CA VAL A 104 -4.42 -10.24 -25.21
C VAL A 104 -5.36 -9.22 -25.83
N THR A 105 -5.81 -8.25 -25.03
CA THR A 105 -6.66 -7.14 -25.44
C THR A 105 -5.88 -5.84 -25.64
N GLY A 106 -6.51 -4.84 -26.27
CA GLY A 106 -5.92 -3.50 -26.44
C GLY A 106 -5.60 -2.82 -25.11
N ALA A 107 -6.36 -3.12 -24.05
CA ALA A 107 -6.07 -2.66 -22.70
C ALA A 107 -4.70 -3.15 -22.18
N ASN A 108 -4.31 -4.40 -22.48
CA ASN A 108 -2.99 -4.92 -22.10
C ASN A 108 -1.86 -4.20 -22.84
N VAL A 109 -2.08 -3.87 -24.13
CA VAL A 109 -1.12 -3.12 -24.94
C VAL A 109 -0.99 -1.69 -24.45
N LEU A 110 -2.11 -1.03 -24.11
CA LEU A 110 -2.13 0.30 -23.50
C LEU A 110 -1.31 0.35 -22.20
N VAL A 111 -1.45 -0.65 -21.32
CA VAL A 111 -0.63 -0.77 -20.10
C VAL A 111 0.85 -0.94 -20.43
N ALA A 112 1.17 -1.69 -21.50
CA ALA A 112 2.55 -1.94 -21.90
C ALA A 112 3.24 -0.71 -22.51
N ILE A 113 2.50 0.23 -23.12
CA ILE A 113 3.04 1.50 -23.63
C ILE A 113 3.76 2.29 -22.53
N PHE A 114 3.21 2.34 -21.31
CA PHE A 114 3.84 3.03 -20.18
C PHE A 114 5.20 2.46 -19.75
N ALA A 115 5.59 1.27 -20.22
CA ALA A 115 6.92 0.73 -19.99
C ALA A 115 8.00 1.34 -20.92
N GLU A 116 7.59 2.00 -22.01
CA GLU A 116 8.46 2.77 -22.91
C GLU A 116 8.40 4.26 -22.51
N ARG A 117 9.11 4.61 -21.43
CA ARG A 117 9.08 5.95 -20.81
C ARG A 117 9.58 7.07 -21.72
N GLU A 118 10.39 6.73 -22.72
CA GLU A 118 10.96 7.67 -23.68
C GLU A 118 10.05 7.87 -24.91
N SER A 119 8.87 7.24 -24.95
CA SER A 119 7.93 7.38 -26.07
C SER A 119 7.01 8.58 -25.90
N HIS A 120 6.70 9.25 -27.02
CA HIS A 120 5.73 10.34 -27.02
C HIS A 120 4.30 9.82 -26.80
N ALA A 121 4.03 8.57 -27.17
CA ALA A 121 2.80 7.87 -26.78
C ALA A 121 2.58 7.86 -25.25
N ALA A 122 3.61 7.49 -24.47
CA ALA A 122 3.52 7.55 -23.01
C ALA A 122 3.41 8.99 -22.48
N TYR A 123 4.13 9.93 -23.10
CA TYR A 123 4.07 11.36 -22.74
C TYR A 123 2.65 11.93 -22.90
N PHE A 124 1.97 11.71 -24.03
CA PHE A 124 0.63 12.26 -24.25
C PHE A 124 -0.44 11.69 -23.31
N LEU A 125 -0.27 10.44 -22.87
CA LEU A 125 -1.12 9.85 -21.82
C LEU A 125 -0.86 10.51 -20.45
N GLN A 126 0.42 10.76 -20.13
CA GLN A 126 0.82 11.44 -18.89
C GLN A 126 0.40 12.91 -18.85
N GLU A 127 0.40 13.61 -19.99
CA GLU A 127 -0.08 14.99 -20.11
C GLU A 127 -1.56 15.13 -19.72
N GLN A 128 -2.32 14.03 -19.80
CA GLN A 128 -3.71 13.94 -19.36
C GLN A 128 -3.89 13.22 -18.02
N ASP A 129 -2.84 13.20 -17.19
CA ASP A 129 -2.82 12.60 -15.85
C ASP A 129 -3.18 11.09 -15.83
N MET A 130 -3.07 10.40 -16.98
CA MET A 130 -3.24 8.95 -17.04
C MET A 130 -1.92 8.27 -16.70
N THR A 131 -1.96 7.46 -15.66
CA THR A 131 -0.81 6.66 -15.25
C THR A 131 -0.99 5.19 -15.62
N ARG A 132 0.12 4.44 -15.66
CA ARG A 132 0.08 2.98 -15.81
C ARG A 132 -0.79 2.32 -14.73
N TYR A 133 -0.78 2.88 -13.51
CA TYR A 133 -1.54 2.35 -12.39
C TYR A 133 -3.05 2.46 -12.65
N ASP A 134 -3.52 3.59 -13.16
CA ASP A 134 -4.94 3.78 -13.49
C ASP A 134 -5.43 2.73 -14.50
N ALA A 135 -4.61 2.48 -15.53
CA ALA A 135 -4.89 1.48 -16.54
C ALA A 135 -4.95 0.06 -15.96
N VAL A 136 -4.00 -0.30 -15.09
CA VAL A 136 -3.97 -1.62 -14.43
C VAL A 136 -5.13 -1.77 -13.44
N ASN A 137 -5.43 -0.76 -12.65
CA ASN A 137 -6.49 -0.81 -11.64
C ASN A 137 -7.88 -1.01 -12.29
N TYR A 138 -8.13 -0.37 -13.43
CA TYR A 138 -9.35 -0.60 -14.19
C TYR A 138 -9.44 -2.03 -14.73
N ILE A 139 -8.35 -2.59 -15.26
CA ILE A 139 -8.33 -3.97 -15.79
C ILE A 139 -8.51 -5.01 -14.66
N SER A 140 -7.97 -4.73 -13.47
CA SER A 140 -8.05 -5.63 -12.32
C SER A 140 -9.37 -5.56 -11.56
N HIS A 141 -10.00 -4.39 -11.44
CA HIS A 141 -11.15 -4.18 -10.55
C HIS A 141 -12.35 -3.46 -11.19
N GLY A 142 -12.26 -3.01 -12.45
CA GLY A 142 -13.35 -2.30 -13.13
C GLY A 142 -13.68 -0.91 -12.54
N ILE A 143 -12.80 -0.35 -11.71
CA ILE A 143 -13.04 0.90 -11.00
C ILE A 143 -12.66 2.08 -11.89
N ALA A 144 -13.65 2.86 -12.33
CA ALA A 144 -13.44 4.10 -13.07
C ALA A 144 -13.16 5.29 -12.12
N LYS A 145 -12.26 6.22 -12.52
CA LYS A 145 -11.97 7.48 -11.79
C LYS A 145 -13.18 8.43 -11.73
N ARG A 146 -14.24 8.20 -12.53
CA ARG A 146 -15.48 8.98 -12.53
C ARG A 146 -16.55 8.28 -11.69
N ALA A 147 -17.04 8.94 -10.64
CA ALA A 147 -18.24 8.52 -9.95
C ALA A 147 -19.44 8.59 -10.91
N GLY A 148 -19.93 7.42 -11.38
CA GLY A 148 -21.18 7.32 -12.13
C GLY A 148 -21.18 6.47 -13.42
N LEU A 149 -20.07 5.83 -13.81
CA LEU A 149 -20.02 4.97 -15.01
C LEU A 149 -19.52 3.56 -14.70
N SER A 150 -20.04 2.95 -13.62
CA SER A 150 -19.90 1.52 -13.40
C SER A 150 -20.91 0.78 -14.30
N GLU A 151 -20.52 0.46 -15.53
CA GLU A 151 -21.19 -0.62 -16.25
C GLU A 151 -20.69 -1.95 -15.67
N SER A 152 -21.53 -2.58 -14.86
CA SER A 152 -21.33 -3.94 -14.40
C SER A 152 -21.42 -4.90 -15.59
N ARG A 153 -20.28 -5.34 -16.12
CA ARG A 153 -20.26 -6.59 -16.89
C ARG A 153 -20.47 -7.75 -15.91
N PRO A 154 -21.47 -8.62 -16.11
CA PRO A 154 -21.64 -9.79 -15.27
C PRO A 154 -20.48 -10.76 -15.55
N VAL A 155 -19.71 -11.07 -14.51
CA VAL A 155 -18.76 -12.18 -14.53
C VAL A 155 -19.59 -13.47 -14.55
N ARG A 156 -19.43 -14.27 -15.59
CA ARG A 156 -20.12 -15.55 -15.78
C ARG A 156 -19.23 -16.68 -15.24
N GLY A 157 -19.76 -17.43 -14.27
CA GLY A 157 -19.14 -18.59 -13.61
C GLY A 157 -18.49 -18.18 -12.28
N VAL A 158 -18.89 -18.66 -11.11
CA VAL A 158 -19.29 -20.02 -10.73
C VAL A 158 -20.47 -19.95 -9.75
N GLU A 159 -21.45 -20.84 -9.94
CA GLU A 159 -22.56 -21.07 -9.02
C GLU A 159 -22.05 -21.63 -7.69
N GLU A 160 -22.29 -20.93 -6.58
CA GLU A 160 -22.65 -21.58 -5.32
C GLU A 160 -23.73 -20.76 -4.63
N ASP A 161 -24.90 -21.39 -4.51
CA ASP A 161 -26.03 -20.99 -3.69
C ASP A 161 -25.59 -20.74 -2.24
N THR A 162 -25.89 -19.55 -1.70
CA THR A 162 -26.57 -19.48 -0.39
C THR A 162 -27.33 -18.16 -0.25
N ASP A 163 -28.63 -18.35 -0.12
CA ASP A 163 -29.72 -17.45 0.21
C ASP A 163 -29.41 -16.46 1.35
N THR A 164 -29.56 -15.14 1.13
CA THR A 164 -30.04 -14.22 2.18
C THR A 164 -30.58 -12.91 1.60
N LYS A 165 -31.77 -12.53 2.08
CA LYS A 165 -32.62 -11.40 1.67
C LYS A 165 -31.98 -10.01 1.86
N PRO A 166 -32.49 -8.98 1.14
CA PRO A 166 -31.92 -7.63 1.15
C PRO A 166 -32.39 -6.84 2.38
N GLY A 167 -31.44 -6.27 3.12
CA GLY A 167 -31.71 -5.38 4.23
C GLY A 167 -30.45 -4.64 4.71
N GLU A 168 -30.57 -3.32 4.75
CA GLU A 168 -29.75 -2.33 5.49
C GLU A 168 -28.47 -1.78 4.83
N ASP A 169 -28.69 -0.67 4.11
CA ASP A 169 -27.79 0.47 3.99
C ASP A 169 -27.28 0.94 5.37
N ASN A 170 -26.16 0.40 5.87
CA ASN A 170 -25.27 1.12 6.81
C ASN A 170 -23.90 0.43 7.11
N LYS A 171 -23.21 -0.14 6.11
CA LYS A 171 -21.84 -0.68 6.28
C LYS A 171 -20.88 -0.17 5.21
N LYS A 172 -20.43 1.09 5.34
CA LYS A 172 -19.24 1.63 4.63
C LYS A 172 -18.41 2.55 5.54
N LYS A 173 -18.13 2.11 6.78
CA LYS A 173 -17.17 2.75 7.68
C LYS A 173 -16.33 1.64 8.34
N GLY A 174 -15.09 1.44 7.89
CA GLY A 174 -14.17 0.49 8.54
C GLY A 174 -13.25 -0.33 7.64
N ASP A 175 -13.15 -0.04 6.34
CA ASP A 175 -12.36 -0.86 5.42
C ASP A 175 -10.84 -0.68 5.64
N ALA A 176 -10.38 0.55 5.92
CA ALA A 176 -8.94 0.81 6.02
C ALA A 176 -8.34 0.32 7.35
N LEU A 177 -9.02 0.51 8.48
CA LEU A 177 -8.56 -0.01 9.78
C LEU A 177 -8.52 -1.53 9.82
N GLU A 178 -9.50 -2.20 9.20
CA GLU A 178 -9.50 -3.67 9.13
C GLU A 178 -8.46 -4.21 8.13
N ALA A 179 -8.20 -3.48 7.04
CA ALA A 179 -7.22 -3.88 6.04
C ALA A 179 -5.75 -3.67 6.47
N TYR A 180 -5.47 -2.58 7.20
CA TYR A 180 -4.09 -2.11 7.45
C TYR A 180 -3.69 -2.06 8.92
N CYS A 181 -4.60 -2.37 9.84
CA CYS A 181 -4.30 -2.39 11.26
C CYS A 181 -4.76 -3.69 11.93
N VAL A 182 -4.03 -4.08 12.96
CA VAL A 182 -4.39 -5.19 13.84
C VAL A 182 -4.96 -4.60 15.13
N ASN A 183 -6.21 -4.95 15.44
CA ASN A 183 -6.83 -4.57 16.71
C ASN A 183 -6.27 -5.43 17.84
N LEU A 184 -5.37 -4.84 18.66
CA LEU A 184 -4.72 -5.55 19.77
C LEU A 184 -5.69 -5.87 20.89
N ASN A 185 -6.73 -5.05 21.12
CA ASN A 185 -7.75 -5.35 22.13
C ASN A 185 -8.57 -6.59 21.74
N LYS A 186 -8.90 -6.74 20.45
CA LYS A 186 -9.56 -7.95 19.94
C LYS A 186 -8.65 -9.17 20.11
N LYS A 187 -7.38 -9.06 19.72
CA LYS A 187 -6.36 -10.11 19.92
C LYS A 187 -6.23 -10.51 21.39
N ALA A 188 -6.30 -9.56 22.32
CA ALA A 188 -6.29 -9.80 23.76
C ALA A 188 -7.54 -10.54 24.26
N ARG A 189 -8.74 -10.13 23.82
CA ARG A 189 -10.01 -10.81 24.17
C ARG A 189 -10.04 -12.26 23.68
N ASP A 190 -9.47 -12.50 22.51
CA ASP A 190 -9.37 -13.82 21.90
C ASP A 190 -8.31 -14.71 22.59
N GLY A 191 -7.62 -14.21 23.63
CA GLY A 191 -6.59 -14.96 24.36
C GLY A 191 -5.30 -15.18 23.55
N ARG A 192 -5.09 -14.43 22.47
CA ARG A 192 -3.94 -14.57 21.55
C ARG A 192 -2.77 -13.64 21.90
N ILE A 193 -2.76 -13.08 23.11
CA ILE A 193 -1.66 -12.25 23.63
C ILE A 193 -1.08 -12.95 24.85
N ASP A 194 0.22 -13.25 24.77
CA ASP A 194 0.96 -13.89 25.84
C ASP A 194 0.99 -13.01 27.12
N PRO A 195 1.13 -13.61 28.30
CA PRO A 195 1.32 -12.85 29.53
C PRO A 195 2.63 -12.06 29.49
N LEU A 196 2.54 -10.75 29.69
CA LEU A 196 3.72 -9.91 29.84
C LEU A 196 4.22 -9.97 31.28
N ILE A 197 5.48 -10.38 31.46
CA ILE A 197 6.10 -10.62 32.77
C ILE A 197 7.19 -9.58 33.01
N GLY A 198 7.20 -8.96 34.18
CA GLY A 198 8.30 -8.09 34.62
C GLY A 198 8.40 -6.74 33.87
N ARG A 199 7.28 -6.26 33.31
CA ARG A 199 7.19 -4.99 32.55
C ARG A 199 6.10 -4.06 33.07
N GLU A 200 5.70 -4.22 34.33
CA GLU A 200 4.61 -3.47 34.95
C GLU A 200 4.94 -1.98 35.05
N ALA A 201 6.20 -1.63 35.29
CA ALA A 201 6.66 -0.25 35.40
C ALA A 201 6.50 0.49 34.07
N GLU A 202 6.90 -0.14 32.96
CA GLU A 202 6.81 0.39 31.61
C GLU A 202 5.35 0.55 31.16
N ILE A 203 4.49 -0.44 31.42
CA ILE A 203 3.05 -0.31 31.15
C ILE A 203 2.44 0.82 31.98
N SER A 204 2.72 0.87 33.27
CA SER A 204 2.17 1.90 34.17
C SER A 204 2.61 3.30 33.75
N ARG A 205 3.87 3.44 33.31
CA ARG A 205 4.38 4.69 32.73
C ARG A 205 3.68 5.04 31.43
N THR A 206 3.41 4.06 30.56
CA THR A 206 2.68 4.24 29.30
C THR A 206 1.26 4.77 29.55
N ILE A 207 0.53 4.15 30.48
CA ILE A 207 -0.80 4.59 30.92
C ILE A 207 -0.74 6.03 31.43
N GLN A 208 0.23 6.34 32.30
CA GLN A 208 0.40 7.68 32.84
C GLN A 208 0.61 8.73 31.75
N VAL A 209 1.39 8.40 30.71
CA VAL A 209 1.64 9.29 29.58
C VAL A 209 0.38 9.49 28.74
N LEU A 210 -0.34 8.42 28.39
CA LEU A 210 -1.56 8.47 27.59
C LEU A 210 -2.68 9.30 28.25
N CYS A 211 -2.72 9.34 29.59
CA CYS A 211 -3.69 10.14 30.35
C CYS A 211 -3.35 11.64 30.42
N ARG A 212 -2.20 12.10 29.89
CA ARG A 212 -1.84 13.53 29.92
C ARG A 212 -2.63 14.33 28.88
N ARG A 213 -2.78 15.64 29.14
CA ARG A 213 -3.34 16.60 28.16
C ARG A 213 -2.36 16.98 27.05
N GLN A 214 -1.06 17.00 27.36
CA GLN A 214 0.02 17.35 26.43
C GLN A 214 1.14 16.31 26.56
N LYS A 215 1.91 16.13 25.49
CA LYS A 215 2.96 15.08 25.42
C LYS A 215 2.41 13.71 25.81
N ASN A 216 1.25 13.38 25.26
CA ASN A 216 0.47 12.19 25.58
C ASN A 216 0.72 11.03 24.62
N ASN A 217 1.77 11.10 23.80
CA ASN A 217 2.20 10.03 22.92
C ASN A 217 3.43 9.34 23.52
N PRO A 218 3.34 8.10 24.02
CA PRO A 218 4.50 7.35 24.49
C PRO A 218 5.44 7.00 23.33
N LEU A 219 6.74 7.09 23.56
CA LEU A 219 7.77 6.58 22.65
C LEU A 219 8.68 5.60 23.38
N PHE A 220 8.58 4.32 23.02
CA PHE A 220 9.44 3.26 23.52
C PHE A 220 10.79 3.32 22.82
N VAL A 221 11.85 3.57 23.60
CA VAL A 221 13.23 3.63 23.09
C VAL A 221 14.05 2.55 23.81
N GLY A 222 14.56 1.59 23.05
CA GLY A 222 15.33 0.45 23.57
C GLY A 222 15.99 -0.32 22.44
N GLU A 223 16.90 -1.25 22.72
CA GLU A 223 17.51 -2.08 21.66
C GLU A 223 16.45 -2.90 20.89
N ALA A 224 16.82 -3.48 19.75
CA ALA A 224 15.94 -4.39 19.03
C ALA A 224 15.74 -5.69 19.83
N GLY A 225 14.52 -6.24 19.85
CA GLY A 225 14.23 -7.52 20.53
C GLY A 225 13.94 -7.43 22.03
N VAL A 226 14.04 -6.26 22.68
CA VAL A 226 13.77 -6.11 24.14
C VAL A 226 12.29 -6.25 24.56
N GLY A 227 11.38 -6.49 23.61
CA GLY A 227 9.95 -6.66 23.86
C GLY A 227 9.09 -5.39 23.76
N LYS A 228 9.48 -4.40 22.94
CA LYS A 228 8.71 -3.14 22.76
C LYS A 228 7.27 -3.39 22.27
N THR A 229 7.10 -4.29 21.30
CA THR A 229 5.80 -4.72 20.79
C THR A 229 4.97 -5.43 21.86
N ALA A 230 5.61 -6.26 22.68
CA ALA A 230 4.95 -6.97 23.79
C ALA A 230 4.41 -6.01 24.87
N ILE A 231 5.04 -4.85 25.08
CA ILE A 231 4.53 -3.81 25.99
C ILE A 231 3.23 -3.20 25.44
N ALA A 232 3.14 -2.95 24.13
CA ALA A 232 1.91 -2.45 23.51
C ALA A 232 0.76 -3.47 23.58
N GLU A 233 1.08 -4.75 23.37
CA GLU A 233 0.12 -5.85 23.56
C GLU A 233 -0.32 -6.00 25.02
N GLY A 234 0.61 -5.86 25.97
CA GLY A 234 0.32 -5.86 27.41
C GLY A 234 -0.57 -4.70 27.83
N LEU A 235 -0.41 -3.52 27.23
CA LEU A 235 -1.34 -2.39 27.41
C LEU A 235 -2.75 -2.75 26.93
N ALA A 236 -2.89 -3.33 25.74
CA ALA A 236 -4.19 -3.72 25.19
C ALA A 236 -4.90 -4.75 26.10
N ARG A 237 -4.14 -5.71 26.65
CA ARG A 237 -4.63 -6.68 27.62
C ARG A 237 -5.11 -6.01 28.92
N ARG A 238 -4.36 -5.05 29.47
CA ARG A 238 -4.80 -4.29 30.65
C ARG A 238 -6.09 -3.49 30.40
N ILE A 239 -6.24 -2.90 29.21
CA ILE A 239 -7.47 -2.20 28.84
C ILE A 239 -8.65 -3.17 28.82
N VAL A 240 -8.49 -4.35 28.21
CA VAL A 240 -9.53 -5.39 28.16
C VAL A 240 -9.91 -5.90 29.56
N ASN A 241 -8.94 -6.06 30.45
CA ASN A 241 -9.16 -6.49 31.83
C ASN A 241 -9.72 -5.38 32.74
N GLY A 242 -9.81 -4.13 32.27
CA GLY A 242 -10.22 -2.99 33.08
C GLY A 242 -9.18 -2.55 34.12
N GLU A 243 -7.91 -2.96 33.97
CA GLU A 243 -6.78 -2.61 34.84
C GLU A 243 -6.17 -1.22 34.48
N VAL A 244 -6.98 -0.33 33.92
CA VAL A 244 -6.59 1.02 33.47
C VAL A 244 -7.55 2.07 34.06
N PRO A 245 -7.10 3.34 34.20
CA PRO A 245 -7.96 4.43 34.63
C PRO A 245 -9.17 4.62 33.70
N ASP A 246 -10.24 5.23 34.21
CA ASP A 246 -11.50 5.43 33.47
C ASP A 246 -11.33 6.10 32.10
N VAL A 247 -10.35 7.00 31.99
CA VAL A 247 -10.00 7.72 30.75
C VAL A 247 -9.55 6.79 29.61
N LEU A 248 -9.04 5.59 29.93
CA LEU A 248 -8.56 4.61 28.94
C LEU A 248 -9.42 3.34 28.87
N LYS A 249 -10.49 3.21 29.67
CA LYS A 249 -11.31 2.00 29.71
C LYS A 249 -11.92 1.63 28.36
N ASN A 250 -12.30 2.64 27.57
CA ASN A 250 -12.89 2.44 26.25
C ASN A 250 -11.88 2.55 25.11
N ALA A 251 -10.60 2.71 25.42
CA ALA A 251 -9.58 2.93 24.40
C ALA A 251 -9.33 1.64 23.59
N THR A 252 -9.15 1.79 22.28
CA THR A 252 -8.83 0.66 21.39
C THR A 252 -7.46 0.86 20.77
N VAL A 253 -6.57 -0.10 20.96
CA VAL A 253 -5.22 -0.06 20.43
C VAL A 253 -5.18 -0.75 19.07
N PHE A 254 -4.81 0.00 18.04
CA PHE A 254 -4.62 -0.46 16.67
C PHE A 254 -3.14 -0.47 16.33
N ALA A 255 -2.56 -1.64 16.10
CA ALA A 255 -1.19 -1.77 15.61
C ALA A 255 -1.17 -1.61 14.09
N LEU A 256 -0.35 -0.69 13.60
CA LEU A 256 -0.16 -0.45 12.18
C LEU A 256 0.66 -1.59 11.57
N ASP A 257 0.10 -2.29 10.58
CA ASP A 257 0.82 -3.36 9.88
C ASP A 257 1.57 -2.78 8.68
N MET A 258 2.87 -2.55 8.89
CA MET A 258 3.75 -2.05 7.82
C MET A 258 3.83 -3.02 6.64
N GLY A 259 3.71 -4.33 6.87
CA GLY A 259 3.73 -5.33 5.80
C GLY A 259 2.55 -5.17 4.85
N THR A 260 1.33 -5.05 5.37
CA THR A 260 0.12 -4.86 4.53
C THR A 260 0.10 -3.49 3.86
N LEU A 261 0.57 -2.45 4.55
CA LEU A 261 0.68 -1.11 3.98
C LEU A 261 1.66 -1.07 2.81
N LEU A 262 2.78 -1.79 2.90
CA LEU A 262 3.77 -1.91 1.84
C LEU A 262 3.36 -2.90 0.74
N ALA A 263 2.61 -3.95 1.11
CA ALA A 263 2.19 -4.99 0.19
C ALA A 263 1.32 -4.41 -0.95
N GLY A 264 1.69 -4.73 -2.19
CA GLY A 264 1.00 -4.22 -3.37
C GLY A 264 1.20 -2.72 -3.65
N THR A 265 2.04 -2.01 -2.89
CA THR A 265 2.45 -0.64 -3.24
C THR A 265 3.68 -0.68 -4.15
N ARG A 266 3.60 -0.02 -5.30
CA ARG A 266 4.76 0.12 -6.23
C ARG A 266 5.38 1.50 -6.16
N TYR A 267 4.64 2.48 -5.63
CA TYR A 267 5.06 3.88 -5.51
C TYR A 267 4.83 4.39 -4.08
N ARG A 268 5.66 5.35 -3.66
CA ARG A 268 5.58 5.96 -2.31
C ARG A 268 4.24 6.64 -2.02
N GLY A 269 3.59 7.19 -3.06
CA GLY A 269 2.28 7.84 -2.94
C GLY A 269 1.16 6.90 -2.49
N ASP A 270 1.19 5.62 -2.91
CA ASP A 270 0.19 4.63 -2.53
C ASP A 270 0.21 4.38 -1.01
N PHE A 271 1.41 4.32 -0.44
CA PHE A 271 1.60 4.19 1.00
C PHE A 271 1.07 5.43 1.74
N GLU A 272 1.39 6.63 1.26
CA GLU A 272 0.91 7.88 1.84
C GLU A 272 -0.62 7.98 1.80
N GLU A 273 -1.26 7.56 0.71
CA GLU A 273 -2.71 7.56 0.58
C GLU A 273 -3.36 6.58 1.55
N ARG A 274 -2.85 5.34 1.65
CA ARG A 274 -3.34 4.34 2.61
C ARG A 274 -3.17 4.82 4.05
N LEU A 275 -2.01 5.37 4.39
CA LEU A 275 -1.77 5.91 5.73
C LEU A 275 -2.70 7.09 6.04
N LYS A 276 -2.98 7.95 5.05
CA LYS A 276 -3.95 9.05 5.18
C LYS A 276 -5.36 8.54 5.43
N GLN A 277 -5.77 7.44 4.78
CA GLN A 277 -7.05 6.78 5.04
C GLN A 277 -7.12 6.24 6.48
N VAL A 278 -6.06 5.54 6.93
CA VAL A 278 -5.95 5.04 8.31
C VAL A 278 -6.05 6.18 9.33
N ILE A 279 -5.30 7.27 9.15
CA ILE A 279 -5.36 8.44 10.04
C ILE A 279 -6.78 9.02 10.09
N LYS A 280 -7.43 9.18 8.94
CA LYS A 280 -8.80 9.74 8.87
C LYS A 280 -9.83 8.84 9.58
N GLU A 281 -9.69 7.52 9.46
CA GLU A 281 -10.56 6.58 10.18
C GLU A 281 -10.27 6.59 11.69
N LEU A 282 -9.00 6.68 12.10
CA LEU A 282 -8.63 6.82 13.52
C LEU A 282 -9.17 8.11 14.14
N GLU A 283 -9.16 9.23 13.43
CA GLU A 283 -9.73 10.49 13.90
C GLU A 283 -11.25 10.40 14.12
N ALA A 284 -11.94 9.57 13.34
CA ALA A 284 -13.37 9.30 13.50
C ALA A 284 -13.68 8.25 14.58
N TYR A 285 -12.67 7.49 15.04
CA TYR A 285 -12.83 6.42 16.02
C TYR A 285 -12.57 6.95 17.44
N PRO A 286 -13.58 6.96 18.33
CA PRO A 286 -13.42 7.49 19.67
C PRO A 286 -12.42 6.66 20.48
N ASP A 287 -11.54 7.35 21.22
CA ASP A 287 -10.51 6.74 22.07
C ASP A 287 -9.55 5.76 21.36
N ALA A 288 -9.38 5.89 20.05
CA ALA A 288 -8.37 5.11 19.32
C ALA A 288 -6.94 5.50 19.71
N ILE A 289 -6.08 4.49 19.83
CA ILE A 289 -4.64 4.62 20.04
C ILE A 289 -3.94 3.85 18.93
N MET A 290 -3.16 4.54 18.12
CA MET A 290 -2.36 3.92 17.07
C MET A 290 -1.00 3.49 17.61
N PHE A 291 -0.63 2.23 17.45
CA PHE A 291 0.72 1.73 17.72
C PHE A 291 1.49 1.63 16.40
N ILE A 292 2.64 2.29 16.33
CA ILE A 292 3.56 2.21 15.19
C ILE A 292 4.85 1.58 15.68
N ASP A 293 5.12 0.35 15.23
CA ASP A 293 6.42 -0.26 15.42
C ASP A 293 7.44 0.38 14.46
N GLU A 294 8.68 0.48 14.90
CA GLU A 294 9.76 1.13 14.14
C GLU A 294 9.33 2.50 13.56
N ILE A 295 8.80 3.39 14.41
CA ILE A 295 8.17 4.66 14.00
C ILE A 295 9.09 5.57 13.16
N HIS A 296 10.41 5.39 13.28
CA HIS A 296 11.40 6.09 12.46
C HIS A 296 11.26 5.77 10.95
N THR A 297 10.69 4.61 10.59
CA THR A 297 10.40 4.23 9.20
C THR A 297 9.35 5.12 8.56
N VAL A 298 8.39 5.62 9.35
CA VAL A 298 7.28 6.48 8.90
C VAL A 298 7.65 7.97 8.96
N ILE A 299 8.53 8.35 9.89
CA ILE A 299 8.94 9.75 10.13
C ILE A 299 10.03 10.22 9.14
N GLY A 300 10.64 9.31 8.39
CA GLY A 300 11.68 9.67 7.44
C GLY A 300 13.06 9.67 8.09
N ALA A 301 13.75 8.54 7.93
CA ALA A 301 15.19 8.47 7.97
C ALA A 301 15.77 9.13 6.71
N GLY A 302 16.34 10.33 6.83
CA GLY A 302 17.00 11.01 5.72
C GLY A 302 18.06 10.14 5.02
N ALA A 303 17.79 9.82 3.75
CA ALA A 303 18.68 9.47 2.66
C ALA A 303 20.14 9.07 2.96
N THR A 304 20.44 7.77 2.82
CA THR A 304 21.67 7.27 2.17
C THR A 304 21.47 6.02 1.30
N SER A 305 20.26 5.43 1.29
CA SER A 305 19.97 4.21 0.51
C SER A 305 18.51 4.16 0.03
N GLY A 306 18.10 5.13 -0.79
CA GLY A 306 16.97 5.01 -1.74
C GLY A 306 15.56 4.63 -1.26
N GLY A 307 15.32 4.37 0.04
CA GLY A 307 14.17 3.57 0.48
C GLY A 307 13.32 4.12 1.63
N ALA A 308 13.60 5.28 2.22
CA ALA A 308 12.76 5.79 3.32
C ALA A 308 11.44 6.42 2.80
N MET A 309 10.33 6.02 3.41
CA MET A 309 8.99 6.58 3.19
C MET A 309 8.79 7.77 4.13
N ASP A 310 8.65 8.99 3.60
CA ASP A 310 8.49 10.19 4.43
C ASP A 310 7.01 10.54 4.59
N ALA A 311 6.36 9.86 5.52
CA ALA A 311 4.99 10.15 5.93
C ALA A 311 4.93 11.15 7.10
N SER A 312 6.05 11.79 7.45
CA SER A 312 6.10 12.74 8.57
C SER A 312 5.16 13.93 8.37
N ASN A 313 4.94 14.33 7.11
CA ASN A 313 4.01 15.41 6.75
C ASN A 313 2.54 15.06 7.00
N LEU A 314 2.18 13.78 7.02
CA LEU A 314 0.81 13.33 7.32
C LEU A 314 0.59 13.17 8.82
N LEU A 315 1.59 12.67 9.55
CA LEU A 315 1.49 12.46 11.00
C LEU A 315 1.62 13.75 11.81
N LYS A 316 2.49 14.68 11.41
CA LYS A 316 2.75 15.92 12.16
C LYS A 316 1.48 16.73 12.43
N PRO A 317 0.58 16.99 11.46
CA PRO A 317 -0.67 17.71 11.71
C PRO A 317 -1.60 17.00 12.69
N ALA A 318 -1.83 15.69 12.52
CA ALA A 318 -2.73 14.91 13.39
C ALA A 318 -2.21 14.86 14.84
N LEU A 319 -0.90 14.65 15.01
CA LEU A 319 -0.24 14.67 16.32
C LEU A 319 -0.15 16.08 16.92
N ALA A 320 -0.08 17.12 16.09
CA ALA A 320 -0.05 18.50 16.52
C ALA A 320 -1.42 19.01 16.99
N ALA A 321 -2.47 18.61 16.30
CA ALA A 321 -3.86 18.88 16.65
C ALA A 321 -4.30 18.07 17.88
N GLY A 322 -3.67 16.94 18.15
CA GLY A 322 -4.04 16.03 19.24
C GLY A 322 -5.31 15.23 18.94
N THR A 323 -5.71 15.17 17.66
CA THR A 323 -6.84 14.37 17.18
C THR A 323 -6.54 12.88 17.24
N VAL A 324 -5.27 12.51 17.08
CA VAL A 324 -4.79 11.12 17.15
C VAL A 324 -3.81 10.95 18.31
N ARG A 325 -4.05 9.91 19.13
CA ARG A 325 -3.08 9.40 20.10
C ARG A 325 -2.29 8.27 19.46
N CYS A 326 -0.98 8.26 19.65
CA CYS A 326 -0.15 7.15 19.20
C CYS A 326 0.92 6.72 20.21
N ILE A 327 1.33 5.47 20.08
CA ILE A 327 2.49 4.86 20.75
C ILE A 327 3.50 4.52 19.66
N GLY A 328 4.73 4.99 19.79
CA GLY A 328 5.81 4.66 18.86
C GLY A 328 6.85 3.74 19.51
N SER A 329 7.51 2.92 18.69
CA SER A 329 8.67 2.10 19.08
C SER A 329 9.88 2.42 18.19
N THR A 330 11.08 2.51 18.75
CA THR A 330 12.34 2.75 17.99
C THR A 330 13.57 2.28 18.77
N THR A 331 14.73 2.21 18.13
CA THR A 331 16.02 1.97 18.77
C THR A 331 16.69 3.23 19.30
N TYR A 332 17.65 3.10 20.21
CA TYR A 332 18.45 4.24 20.69
C TYR A 332 19.19 4.96 19.56
N LYS A 333 19.68 4.20 18.57
CA LYS A 333 20.41 4.74 17.41
C LYS A 333 19.49 5.58 16.54
N GLU A 334 18.35 5.03 16.14
CA GLU A 334 17.35 5.74 15.31
C GLU A 334 16.75 6.95 16.04
N TYR A 335 16.48 6.84 17.34
CA TYR A 335 15.99 7.95 18.14
C TYR A 335 16.92 9.15 18.04
N ARG A 336 18.23 8.96 18.28
CA ARG A 336 19.24 10.03 18.18
C ARG A 336 19.41 10.54 16.75
N GLN A 337 19.36 9.63 15.78
CA GLN A 337 19.66 9.95 14.39
C GLN A 337 18.54 10.75 13.71
N TYR A 338 17.27 10.41 14.00
CA TYR A 338 16.10 10.91 13.28
C TYR A 338 15.10 11.62 14.18
N PHE A 339 14.72 11.01 15.32
CA PHE A 339 13.62 11.52 16.14
C PHE A 339 14.00 12.74 16.98
N GLU A 340 15.17 12.72 17.61
CA GLU A 340 15.67 13.77 18.52
C GLU A 340 15.92 15.10 17.79
N LYS A 341 16.22 15.04 16.48
CA LYS A 341 16.45 16.21 15.65
C LYS A 341 15.15 16.93 15.26
N ASP A 342 14.02 16.24 15.26
CA ASP A 342 12.72 16.83 14.92
C ASP A 342 12.04 17.45 16.14
N ARG A 343 12.15 18.78 16.26
CA ARG A 343 11.56 19.55 17.37
C ARG A 343 10.03 19.44 17.43
N ALA A 344 9.33 19.19 16.33
CA ALA A 344 7.87 19.09 16.34
C ALA A 344 7.44 17.78 17.02
N LEU A 345 8.09 16.67 16.70
CA LEU A 345 7.78 15.36 17.26
C LEU A 345 8.23 15.23 18.72
N VAL A 346 9.43 15.70 19.07
CA VAL A 346 9.92 15.71 20.47
C VAL A 346 8.97 16.45 21.43
N ARG A 347 8.22 17.45 20.92
CA ARG A 347 7.23 18.19 21.71
C ARG A 347 5.91 17.44 21.90
N ARG A 348 5.66 16.36 21.17
CA ARG A 348 4.43 15.56 21.22
C ARG A 348 4.62 14.20 21.88
N PHE A 349 5.84 13.68 21.86
CA PHE A 349 6.16 12.39 22.46
C PHE A 349 6.83 12.51 23.82
N GLN A 350 6.57 11.53 24.66
CA GLN A 350 7.29 11.29 25.91
C GLN A 350 8.12 10.03 25.75
N LYS A 351 9.45 10.19 25.78
CA LYS A 351 10.39 9.08 25.79
C LYS A 351 10.19 8.22 27.05
N ILE A 352 10.15 6.90 26.84
CA ILE A 352 10.16 5.85 27.86
C ILE A 352 11.29 4.89 27.46
N ASP A 353 12.32 4.82 28.30
CA ASP A 353 13.46 3.93 28.09
C ASP A 353 13.07 2.49 28.43
N ILE A 354 13.27 1.58 27.48
CA ILE A 354 13.02 0.14 27.61
C ILE A 354 14.38 -0.54 27.65
N ASN A 355 14.76 -1.00 28.84
CA ASN A 355 16.02 -1.69 29.05
C ASN A 355 15.88 -3.19 28.78
N GLU A 356 17.00 -3.82 28.44
CA GLU A 356 17.09 -5.28 28.43
C GLU A 356 16.76 -5.83 29.83
N PRO A 357 16.01 -6.95 29.91
CA PRO A 357 15.73 -7.57 31.19
C PRO A 357 17.03 -8.05 31.84
N THR A 358 17.10 -8.02 33.16
CA THR A 358 18.24 -8.62 33.87
C THR A 358 18.20 -10.15 33.72
N VAL A 359 19.33 -10.83 33.92
CA VAL A 359 19.36 -12.31 33.86
C VAL A 359 18.30 -12.95 34.78
N PRO A 360 18.11 -12.50 36.04
CA PRO A 360 16.99 -12.97 36.87
C PRO A 360 15.62 -12.74 36.24
N ASP A 361 15.36 -11.55 35.68
CA ASP A 361 14.07 -11.22 35.07
C ASP A 361 13.82 -12.05 33.81
N ALA A 362 14.83 -12.27 32.97
CA ALA A 362 14.75 -13.09 31.78
C ALA A 362 14.44 -14.56 32.12
N ILE A 363 15.00 -15.08 33.22
CA ILE A 363 14.64 -16.40 33.74
C ILE A 363 13.17 -16.44 34.17
N GLU A 364 12.67 -15.42 34.85
CA GLU A 364 11.25 -15.34 35.26
C GLU A 364 10.31 -15.21 34.04
N ILE A 365 10.70 -14.46 33.01
CA ILE A 365 9.98 -14.38 31.73
C ILE A 365 9.86 -15.77 31.10
N LEU A 366 10.98 -16.50 30.96
CA LEU A 366 10.94 -17.85 30.39
C LEU A 366 10.14 -18.84 31.25
N LYS A 367 10.20 -18.72 32.57
CA LYS A 367 9.36 -19.54 33.47
C LYS A 367 7.87 -19.27 33.29
N GLY A 368 7.47 -18.01 33.10
CA GLY A 368 6.06 -17.68 32.88
C GLY A 368 5.55 -18.09 31.49
N LEU A 369 6.43 -18.10 30.48
CA LEU A 369 6.11 -18.59 29.14
C LEU A 369 6.20 -20.12 29.01
N LYS A 370 6.90 -20.79 29.92
CA LYS A 370 7.10 -22.24 29.93
C LYS A 370 5.81 -23.03 29.67
N PRO A 371 4.67 -22.80 30.37
CA PRO A 371 3.47 -23.62 30.16
C PRO A 371 2.94 -23.55 28.73
N TYR A 372 3.05 -22.39 28.08
CA TYR A 372 2.60 -22.18 26.70
C TYR A 372 3.49 -22.91 25.70
N PHE A 373 4.81 -22.86 25.90
CA PHE A 373 5.76 -23.61 25.06
C PHE A 373 5.66 -25.13 25.26
N GLU A 374 5.44 -25.59 26.49
CA GLU A 374 5.25 -27.02 26.78
C GLU A 374 4.00 -27.57 26.10
N ASP A 375 2.90 -26.82 26.10
CA ASP A 375 1.66 -27.18 25.42
C ASP A 375 1.84 -27.21 23.89
N TYR A 376 2.45 -26.16 23.33
CA TYR A 376 2.69 -26.03 21.90
C TYR A 376 3.61 -27.12 21.34
N HIS A 377 4.75 -27.38 22.00
CA HIS A 377 5.74 -28.35 21.55
C HIS A 377 5.50 -29.78 22.07
N LYS A 378 4.53 -29.96 22.98
CA LYS A 378 4.21 -31.25 23.62
C LYS A 378 5.41 -31.89 24.31
N LEU A 379 6.23 -31.09 24.98
CA LEU A 379 7.42 -31.54 25.71
C LEU A 379 7.57 -30.78 27.02
N ARG A 380 8.46 -31.24 27.92
CA ARG A 380 8.72 -30.59 29.20
C ARG A 380 10.11 -29.96 29.25
N TYR A 381 10.19 -28.71 29.70
CA TYR A 381 11.45 -28.00 29.89
C TYR A 381 11.90 -28.05 31.36
N THR A 382 13.14 -28.49 31.58
CA THR A 382 13.73 -28.48 32.93
C THR A 382 14.10 -27.05 33.34
N GLY A 383 14.16 -26.79 34.65
CA GLY A 383 14.59 -25.48 35.16
C GLY A 383 16.04 -25.13 34.79
N GLU A 384 16.90 -26.13 34.65
CA GLU A 384 18.28 -25.97 34.19
C GLU A 384 18.35 -25.56 32.71
N ALA A 385 17.51 -26.16 31.86
CA ALA A 385 17.43 -25.78 30.45
C ALA A 385 16.99 -24.31 30.29
N ILE A 386 16.04 -23.84 31.10
CA ILE A 386 15.61 -22.44 31.10
C ILE A 386 16.76 -21.51 31.52
N LYS A 387 17.50 -21.86 32.57
CA LYS A 387 18.66 -21.07 33.02
C LYS A 387 19.80 -21.05 32.01
N ALA A 388 19.99 -22.13 31.26
CA ALA A 388 21.04 -22.23 30.24
C ALA A 388 20.70 -21.47 28.94
N ALA A 389 19.42 -21.13 28.72
CA ALA A 389 18.96 -20.40 27.54
C ALA A 389 19.06 -18.87 27.69
N VAL A 390 19.30 -18.36 28.91
CA VAL A 390 19.51 -16.95 29.25
C VAL A 390 20.99 -16.72 29.47
#